data_AF-A0A3N9UY30-F1
#
_entry.id   AF-A0A3N9UY30-F1
#
_cell.length_a   1.000
_cell.length_b   1.000
_cell.length_c   1.000
_cell.angle_alpha   90.00
_cell.angle_beta   90.00
_cell.angle_gamma   90.00
#
_symmetry.space_group_name_H-M   'P 1'
#
loop_
_entity.id
_entity.type
_entity.pdbx_description
1 polymer ?
#
loop_
_entity_poly.entity_id
_entity_poly.type
_entity_poly.pdbx_seq_one_letter_code
_entity_poly.pdbx_strand_id
1 'polypeptide(L)'
;MGDKSIDSALIAAIIAIALIAIFGVIQFAGSPRSDFGESVDIKSIEHSMIEKGLKLCAQGSITWDATPGLVSGKFYDLSLNCSDYDPNKPGARVWVLQFRSVEARDAALRNIEIGRRHFGSGMTWTNGPYVIMADGNQKDEVVEILSEALSNSSEK
;
A
#
# COMPACT_ATOMS: atom_id res chain seq x y z
N MET A 1 -56.71 17.60 -11.74
CA MET A 1 -56.01 16.30 -11.70
C MET A 1 -54.65 16.51 -12.36
N GLY A 2 -53.69 17.12 -11.66
CA GLY A 2 -52.46 17.65 -12.29
C GLY A 2 -51.27 17.97 -11.38
N ASP A 3 -51.41 17.97 -10.04
CA ASP A 3 -50.30 18.38 -9.17
C ASP A 3 -49.33 17.26 -8.75
N LYS A 4 -49.79 16.01 -8.61
CA LYS A 4 -48.95 14.94 -8.05
C LYS A 4 -47.73 14.54 -8.90
N SER A 5 -47.75 14.82 -10.21
CA SER A 5 -46.68 14.40 -11.12
C SER A 5 -45.45 15.29 -11.02
N ILE A 6 -45.61 16.58 -10.67
CA ILE A 6 -44.51 17.54 -10.60
C ILE A 6 -43.75 17.36 -9.28
N ASP A 7 -44.46 17.14 -8.17
CA ASP A 7 -43.86 16.83 -6.87
C ASP A 7 -43.03 15.55 -6.90
N SER A 8 -43.53 14.51 -7.58
CA SER A 8 -42.83 13.23 -7.69
C SER A 8 -41.53 13.33 -8.48
N ALA A 9 -41.53 14.11 -9.57
CA ALA A 9 -40.34 14.34 -10.39
C ALA A 9 -39.30 15.20 -9.67
N LEU A 10 -39.74 16.24 -8.94
CA LEU A 10 -38.86 17.08 -8.14
C LEU A 10 -38.19 16.29 -7.00
N ILE A 11 -38.96 15.47 -6.29
CA ILE A 11 -38.44 14.59 -5.23
C ILE A 11 -37.43 13.58 -5.81
N ALA A 12 -37.72 12.97 -6.96
CA ALA A 12 -36.80 12.03 -7.60
C ALA A 12 -35.48 12.70 -8.02
N ALA A 13 -35.54 13.94 -8.55
CA ALA A 13 -34.34 14.70 -8.92
C ALA A 13 -33.49 15.05 -7.70
N ILE A 14 -34.11 15.45 -6.58
CA ILE A 14 -33.41 15.74 -5.32
C ILE A 14 -32.71 14.49 -4.78
N ILE A 15 -33.39 13.33 -4.80
CA ILE A 15 -32.81 12.06 -4.36
C ILE A 15 -31.63 11.67 -5.26
N ALA A 16 -31.76 11.81 -6.58
CA ALA A 16 -30.68 11.50 -7.51
C ALA A 16 -29.44 12.38 -7.27
N ILE A 17 -29.63 13.70 -7.08
CA ILE A 17 -28.54 14.62 -6.78
C ILE A 17 -27.89 14.28 -5.43
N ALA A 18 -28.69 13.97 -4.40
CA ALA A 18 -28.17 13.58 -3.09
C ALA A 18 -27.33 12.29 -3.18
N LEU A 19 -27.79 11.29 -3.95
CA LEU A 19 -27.04 10.05 -4.16
C LEU A 19 -25.74 10.29 -4.93
N ILE A 20 -25.74 11.13 -5.96
CA ILE A 20 -24.52 11.50 -6.71
C ILE A 20 -23.54 12.24 -5.80
N ALA A 21 -24.03 13.17 -4.97
CA ALA A 21 -23.18 13.90 -4.03
C ALA A 21 -22.56 12.97 -2.98
N ILE A 22 -23.34 12.07 -2.40
CA ILE A 22 -22.85 11.05 -1.45
C ILE A 22 -21.81 10.16 -2.12
N PHE A 23 -22.07 9.70 -3.35
CA PHE A 23 -21.12 8.87 -4.09
C PHE A 23 -19.82 9.64 -4.40
N GLY A 24 -19.92 10.94 -4.71
CA GLY A 24 -18.79 11.84 -4.89
C GLY A 24 -17.94 11.97 -3.62
N VAL A 25 -18.56 12.21 -2.45
CA VAL A 25 -17.83 12.33 -1.18
C VAL A 25 -17.13 11.03 -0.79
N ILE A 26 -17.74 9.86 -1.05
CA ILE A 26 -17.13 8.56 -0.76
C ILE A 26 -15.83 8.34 -1.54
N GLN A 27 -15.70 8.88 -2.76
CA GLN A 27 -14.46 8.76 -3.54
C GLN A 27 -13.29 9.56 -2.95
N PHE A 28 -13.57 10.64 -2.21
CA PHE A 28 -12.55 11.50 -1.61
C PHE A 28 -12.21 11.18 -0.15
N ALA A 29 -12.95 10.25 0.48
CA ALA A 29 -12.74 9.87 1.87
C ALA A 29 -11.67 8.78 2.07
N GLY A 30 -11.09 8.24 0.99
CA GLY A 30 -9.93 7.35 1.07
C GLY A 30 -8.64 8.16 1.22
N SER A 31 -7.74 7.74 2.12
CA SER A 31 -6.36 8.24 2.11
C SER A 31 -5.80 8.08 0.69
N PRO A 32 -5.29 9.15 0.07
CA PRO A 32 -4.83 9.07 -1.30
C PRO A 32 -3.67 8.07 -1.37
N ARG A 33 -3.80 7.06 -2.23
CA ARG A 33 -2.65 6.25 -2.64
C ARG A 33 -1.67 7.18 -3.36
N SER A 34 -0.38 6.85 -3.29
CA SER A 34 0.63 7.60 -4.04
C SER A 34 0.28 7.62 -5.52
N ASP A 35 0.61 8.72 -6.19
CA ASP A 35 0.46 8.81 -7.64
C ASP A 35 1.26 7.66 -8.29
N PHE A 36 0.65 6.93 -9.21
CA PHE A 36 1.32 5.86 -9.92
C PHE A 36 2.38 6.39 -10.89
N GLY A 37 2.17 7.60 -11.43
CA GLY A 37 3.08 8.24 -12.38
C GLY A 37 4.36 8.79 -11.75
N GLU A 38 4.47 8.78 -10.42
CA GLU A 38 5.64 9.25 -9.71
C GLU A 38 6.87 8.40 -10.05
N SER A 39 7.95 9.06 -10.48
CA SER A 39 9.19 8.39 -10.85
C SER A 39 9.97 8.00 -9.61
N VAL A 40 9.72 6.79 -9.12
CA VAL A 40 10.39 6.23 -7.94
C VAL A 40 11.31 5.09 -8.34
N ASP A 41 12.52 5.05 -7.78
CA ASP A 41 13.47 3.96 -7.95
C ASP A 41 13.46 3.06 -6.71
N ILE A 42 13.62 1.76 -6.92
CA ILE A 42 13.67 0.79 -5.83
C ILE A 42 14.83 1.09 -4.86
N LYS A 43 15.93 1.68 -5.35
CA LYS A 43 17.06 2.06 -4.51
C LYS A 43 16.73 3.23 -3.57
N SER A 44 15.84 4.16 -3.95
CA SER A 44 15.47 5.25 -3.05
C SER A 44 14.61 4.74 -1.89
N ILE A 45 13.74 3.76 -2.16
CA ILE A 45 12.96 3.05 -1.13
C ILE A 45 13.89 2.29 -0.18
N GLU A 46 14.89 1.59 -0.72
CA GLU A 46 15.90 0.90 0.09
C GLU A 46 16.70 1.88 0.96
N HIS A 47 17.12 3.01 0.37
CA HIS A 47 17.90 4.01 1.06
C HIS A 47 17.13 4.67 2.21
N SER A 48 15.84 5.00 2.03
CA SER A 48 15.05 5.64 3.09
C SER A 48 14.93 4.77 4.34
N MET A 49 14.84 3.44 4.18
CA MET A 49 14.82 2.51 5.31
C MET A 49 16.17 2.48 6.04
N ILE A 50 17.28 2.51 5.30
CA ILE A 50 18.63 2.47 5.86
C ILE A 50 19.00 3.79 6.56
N GLU A 51 18.66 4.94 5.96
CA GLU A 51 18.91 6.27 6.55
C GLU A 51 18.20 6.46 7.90
N LYS A 52 17.06 5.79 8.10
CA LYS A 52 16.32 5.79 9.37
C LYS A 52 16.88 4.83 10.42
N GLY A 53 18.02 4.18 10.14
CA GLY A 53 18.77 3.37 11.11
C GLY A 53 18.53 1.86 11.02
N LEU A 54 17.75 1.38 10.05
CA LEU A 54 17.60 -0.05 9.81
C LEU A 54 18.82 -0.59 9.07
N LYS A 55 19.24 -1.80 9.42
CA LYS A 55 20.31 -2.52 8.74
C LYS A 55 19.71 -3.55 7.80
N LEU A 56 20.28 -3.62 6.60
CA LEU A 56 19.95 -4.66 5.64
C LEU A 56 20.71 -5.94 5.98
N CYS A 57 19.99 -6.95 6.47
CA CYS A 57 20.59 -8.24 6.86
C CYS A 57 20.59 -9.26 5.72
N ALA A 58 19.54 -9.25 4.88
CA ALA A 58 19.48 -10.04 3.66
C ALA A 58 18.57 -9.37 2.63
N GLN A 59 18.77 -9.70 1.36
CA GLN A 59 17.88 -9.30 0.28
C GLN A 59 17.81 -10.37 -0.79
N GLY A 60 16.77 -10.31 -1.62
CA GLY A 60 16.68 -11.15 -2.80
C GLY A 60 15.61 -10.68 -3.78
N SER A 61 15.68 -11.19 -5.00
CA SER A 61 14.71 -10.89 -6.05
C SER A 61 13.46 -11.75 -5.90
N ILE A 62 12.34 -11.20 -6.36
CA ILE A 62 11.05 -11.87 -6.37
C ILE A 62 10.51 -11.89 -7.79
N THR A 63 10.15 -13.09 -8.21
CA THR A 63 9.41 -13.37 -9.43
C THR A 63 8.17 -14.16 -9.00
N TRP A 64 7.09 -13.45 -8.71
CA TRP A 64 5.79 -14.08 -8.49
C TRP A 64 5.01 -14.09 -9.79
N ASP A 65 5.25 -15.11 -10.61
CA ASP A 65 4.63 -15.24 -11.92
C ASP A 65 3.09 -15.34 -11.85
N ALA A 66 2.56 -15.74 -10.69
CA ALA A 66 1.13 -15.82 -10.43
C ALA A 66 0.47 -14.47 -10.12
N THR A 67 1.23 -13.41 -9.84
CA THR A 67 0.68 -12.09 -9.51
C THR A 67 0.48 -11.26 -10.79
N PRO A 68 -0.76 -11.00 -11.23
CA PRO A 68 -1.01 -10.32 -12.49
C PRO A 68 -0.40 -8.92 -12.51
N GLY A 69 0.37 -8.61 -13.56
CA GLY A 69 0.93 -7.29 -13.79
C GLY A 69 2.15 -6.93 -12.92
N LEU A 70 2.66 -7.87 -12.12
CA LEU A 70 3.96 -7.71 -11.47
C LEU A 70 5.07 -7.67 -12.53
N VAL A 71 5.95 -6.68 -12.45
CA VAL A 71 7.10 -6.50 -13.35
C VAL A 71 8.37 -7.02 -12.70
N SER A 72 8.57 -6.66 -11.43
CA SER A 72 9.74 -7.05 -10.65
C SER A 72 9.41 -6.95 -9.17
N GLY A 73 10.21 -7.61 -8.33
CA GLY A 73 10.12 -7.39 -6.90
C GLY A 73 11.43 -7.71 -6.19
N LYS A 74 11.55 -7.21 -4.97
CA LYS A 74 12.59 -7.59 -4.02
C LYS A 74 12.00 -7.82 -2.65
N PHE A 75 12.70 -8.62 -1.85
CA PHE A 75 12.55 -8.57 -0.40
C PHE A 75 13.82 -8.04 0.26
N TYR A 76 13.62 -7.46 1.44
CA TYR A 76 14.63 -6.94 2.34
C TYR A 76 14.32 -7.46 3.74
N ASP A 77 15.27 -8.17 4.34
CA ASP A 77 15.19 -8.51 5.75
C ASP A 77 15.95 -7.45 6.55
N LEU A 78 15.22 -6.74 7.40
CA LEU A 78 15.66 -5.56 8.13
C LEU A 78 15.66 -5.81 9.64
N SER A 79 16.65 -5.23 10.32
CA SER A 79 16.78 -5.27 11.77
C SER A 79 17.65 -4.10 12.26
N LEU A 80 17.58 -3.78 13.54
CA LEU A 80 18.53 -2.85 14.19
C LEU A 80 19.94 -3.47 14.32
N ASN A 81 19.99 -4.80 14.38
CA ASN A 81 21.22 -5.58 14.43
C ASN A 81 21.06 -6.88 13.65
N CYS A 82 22.00 -7.14 12.72
CA CYS A 82 22.09 -8.40 11.97
C CYS A 82 22.90 -9.48 12.71
N SER A 83 23.36 -9.17 13.93
CA SER A 83 23.97 -10.03 14.95
C SER A 83 23.45 -11.48 14.92
N ASP A 84 22.14 -11.53 15.15
CA ASP A 84 21.35 -12.73 15.42
C ASP A 84 20.34 -12.98 14.29
N TYR A 85 20.68 -12.61 13.05
CA TYR A 85 19.79 -12.77 11.91
C TYR A 85 19.50 -14.27 11.65
N ASP A 86 18.22 -14.65 11.69
CA ASP A 86 17.70 -15.95 11.28
C ASP A 86 16.77 -15.76 10.07
N PRO A 87 17.05 -16.37 8.90
CA PRO A 87 16.19 -16.24 7.72
C PRO A 87 14.78 -16.80 7.91
N ASN A 88 14.58 -17.68 8.91
CA ASN A 88 13.27 -18.23 9.26
C ASN A 88 12.50 -17.33 10.24
N LYS A 89 13.19 -16.41 10.91
CA LYS A 89 12.64 -15.46 11.89
C LYS A 89 13.27 -14.08 11.69
N PRO A 90 13.09 -13.45 10.52
CA PRO A 90 13.63 -12.12 10.28
C PRO A 90 12.97 -11.11 11.22
N GLY A 91 13.70 -10.04 11.58
CA GLY A 91 13.16 -8.95 12.40
C GLY A 91 11.96 -8.28 11.72
N ALA A 92 12.16 -7.79 10.50
CA ALA A 92 11.08 -7.42 9.59
C ALA A 92 11.45 -7.86 8.17
N ARG A 93 10.50 -8.49 7.46
CA ARG A 93 10.64 -8.75 6.02
C ARG A 93 9.79 -7.73 5.27
N VAL A 94 10.46 -6.92 4.45
CA VAL A 94 9.82 -5.92 3.59
C VAL A 94 9.87 -6.41 2.16
N TRP A 95 8.74 -6.44 1.48
CA TRP A 95 8.62 -6.70 0.06
C TRP A 95 8.35 -5.40 -0.68
N VAL A 96 9.07 -5.19 -1.78
CA VAL A 96 8.87 -4.05 -2.67
C VAL A 96 8.56 -4.63 -4.05
N LEU A 97 7.33 -4.44 -4.50
CA LEU A 97 6.74 -5.08 -5.67
C LEU A 97 6.37 -4.03 -6.71
N GLN A 98 6.98 -4.06 -7.88
CA GLN A 98 6.72 -3.13 -8.97
C GLN A 98 5.63 -3.65 -9.91
N PHE A 99 4.67 -2.80 -10.25
CA PHE A 99 3.58 -3.16 -11.16
C PHE A 99 3.64 -2.37 -12.46
N ARG A 100 3.11 -2.98 -13.52
CA ARG A 100 3.06 -2.37 -14.86
C ARG A 100 1.97 -1.31 -15.02
N SER A 101 0.96 -1.32 -14.15
CA SER A 101 -0.18 -0.40 -14.22
C SER A 101 -0.79 -0.16 -12.84
N VAL A 102 -1.48 0.98 -12.69
CA VAL A 102 -2.17 1.37 -11.45
C VAL A 102 -3.25 0.37 -11.07
N GLU A 103 -3.98 -0.18 -12.05
CA GLU A 103 -5.03 -1.17 -11.80
C GLU A 103 -4.44 -2.46 -11.22
N ALA A 104 -3.28 -2.90 -11.73
CA ALA A 104 -2.60 -4.09 -11.22
C ALA A 104 -2.04 -3.86 -9.81
N ARG A 105 -1.41 -2.70 -9.56
CA ARG A 105 -0.90 -2.28 -8.25
C ARG A 105 -2.01 -2.25 -7.20
N ASP A 106 -3.10 -1.55 -7.51
CA ASP A 106 -4.20 -1.34 -6.58
C ASP A 106 -5.03 -2.61 -6.37
N ALA A 107 -5.16 -3.48 -7.38
CA ALA A 107 -5.76 -4.79 -7.20
C ALA A 107 -4.90 -5.70 -6.30
N ALA A 108 -3.57 -5.69 -6.48
CA ALA A 108 -2.66 -6.44 -5.63
C ALA A 108 -2.71 -5.96 -4.17
N LEU A 109 -2.65 -4.64 -3.96
CA LEU A 109 -2.78 -4.03 -2.63
C LEU A 109 -4.10 -4.44 -1.97
N ARG A 110 -5.23 -4.30 -2.69
CA ARG A 110 -6.55 -4.69 -2.18
C ARG A 110 -6.61 -6.16 -1.80
N ASN A 111 -6.01 -7.04 -2.60
CA ASN A 111 -5.95 -8.47 -2.31
C ASN A 111 -5.12 -8.75 -1.05
N ILE A 112 -4.01 -8.02 -0.85
CA ILE A 112 -3.19 -8.09 0.36
C ILE A 112 -4.01 -7.64 1.57
N GLU A 113 -4.69 -6.49 1.50
CA GLU A 113 -5.52 -5.95 2.58
C GLU A 113 -6.66 -6.90 2.98
N ILE A 114 -7.36 -7.49 1.99
CA ILE A 114 -8.48 -8.40 2.23
C ILE A 114 -8.00 -9.78 2.73
N GLY A 115 -6.91 -10.30 2.16
CA GLY A 115 -6.38 -11.63 2.47
C GLY A 115 -5.70 -11.74 3.83
N ARG A 116 -5.26 -10.61 4.42
CA ARG A 116 -4.41 -10.57 5.61
C ARG A 116 -5.09 -10.79 6.97
N ARG A 117 -6.34 -11.24 7.04
CA ARG A 117 -6.97 -11.62 8.33
C ARG A 117 -6.27 -12.77 9.09
N HIS A 118 -5.22 -13.39 8.54
CA HIS A 118 -4.53 -14.55 9.14
C HIS A 118 -3.00 -14.41 9.31
N PHE A 119 -2.38 -13.33 8.84
CA PHE A 119 -0.96 -13.05 9.07
C PHE A 119 -0.87 -11.80 9.95
N GLY A 120 0.24 -11.61 10.68
CA GLY A 120 0.37 -10.58 11.73
C GLY A 120 0.13 -9.14 11.25
N SER A 121 0.48 -8.15 12.08
CA SER A 121 0.32 -6.70 11.86
C SER A 121 1.10 -6.15 10.66
N GLY A 122 0.92 -6.74 9.48
CA GLY A 122 1.61 -6.36 8.27
C GLY A 122 1.07 -5.04 7.75
N MET A 123 1.96 -4.06 7.66
CA MET A 123 1.67 -2.76 7.07
C MET A 123 1.90 -2.80 5.56
N THR A 124 1.17 -1.95 4.83
CA THR A 124 1.30 -1.80 3.38
C THR A 124 1.28 -0.33 3.01
N TRP A 125 2.13 0.02 2.05
CA TRP A 125 2.23 1.35 1.47
C TRP A 125 2.25 1.24 -0.06
N THR A 126 1.95 2.35 -0.72
CA THR A 126 2.17 2.53 -2.15
C THR A 126 3.14 3.67 -2.34
N ASN A 127 4.09 3.50 -3.26
CA ASN A 127 4.98 4.59 -3.66
C ASN A 127 5.25 4.48 -5.17
N GLY A 128 4.84 5.47 -5.98
CA GLY A 128 4.89 5.35 -7.44
C GLY A 128 4.25 4.04 -7.95
N PRO A 129 4.95 3.28 -8.83
CA PRO A 129 4.46 1.99 -9.34
C PRO A 129 4.62 0.82 -8.34
N TYR A 130 5.07 1.07 -7.12
CA TYR A 130 5.39 0.04 -6.14
C TYR A 130 4.29 -0.16 -5.10
N VAL A 131 4.09 -1.42 -4.73
CA VAL A 131 3.49 -1.81 -3.44
C VAL A 131 4.62 -2.21 -2.51
N ILE A 132 4.64 -1.62 -1.32
CA ILE A 132 5.59 -1.95 -0.27
C ILE A 132 4.81 -2.63 0.85
N MET A 133 5.28 -3.78 1.29
CA MET A 133 4.62 -4.58 2.29
C MET A 133 5.63 -4.96 3.37
N ALA A 134 5.29 -4.81 4.64
CA ALA A 134 6.08 -5.36 5.73
C ALA A 134 5.32 -6.53 6.40
N ASP A 135 6.02 -7.56 6.84
CA ASP A 135 5.51 -8.69 7.66
C ASP A 135 6.63 -9.24 8.54
N GLY A 136 6.29 -10.22 9.36
CA GLY A 136 7.18 -10.91 10.29
C GLY A 136 6.79 -10.69 11.74
N ASN A 137 7.60 -11.22 12.65
CA ASN A 137 7.50 -10.92 14.08
C ASN A 137 8.15 -9.56 14.32
N GLN A 138 7.47 -8.52 13.87
CA GLN A 138 8.01 -7.17 13.86
C GLN A 138 8.13 -6.70 15.31
N LYS A 139 9.35 -6.43 15.74
CA LYS A 139 9.56 -5.69 16.99
C LYS A 139 8.99 -4.29 16.78
N ASP A 140 8.19 -3.80 17.74
CA ASP A 140 7.48 -2.51 17.64
C ASP A 140 8.38 -1.35 17.16
N GLU A 141 9.62 -1.30 17.65
CA GLU A 141 10.63 -0.30 17.25
C GLU A 141 10.99 -0.35 15.75
N VAL A 142 11.07 -1.54 15.15
CA VAL A 142 11.34 -1.68 13.70
C VAL A 142 10.14 -1.23 12.88
N VAL A 143 8.92 -1.46 13.37
CA VAL A 143 7.67 -1.04 12.72
C VAL A 143 7.55 0.48 12.69
N GLU A 144 7.85 1.12 13.81
CA GLU A 144 7.79 2.58 13.94
C GLU A 144 8.76 3.25 12.96
N ILE A 145 10.00 2.77 12.92
CA ILE A 145 11.03 3.28 11.99
C ILE A 145 10.62 3.04 10.53
N LEU A 146 10.08 1.86 10.20
CA LEU A 146 9.57 1.56 8.85
C LEU A 146 8.42 2.48 8.46
N SER A 147 7.47 2.70 9.36
CA SER A 147 6.34 3.59 9.13
C SER A 147 6.81 5.01 8.86
N GLU A 148 7.77 5.52 9.63
CA GLU A 148 8.35 6.84 9.43
C GLU A 148 9.15 6.93 8.11
N ALA A 149 9.94 5.90 7.77
CA ALA A 149 10.73 5.85 6.54
C ALA A 149 9.85 5.89 5.29
N LEU A 150 8.73 5.16 5.32
CA LEU A 150 7.89 4.93 4.14
C LEU A 150 6.77 5.97 4.01
N SER A 151 6.23 6.51 5.10
CA SER A 151 5.22 7.59 5.03
C SER A 151 5.81 8.85 4.39
N ASN A 152 7.03 9.24 4.78
CA ASN A 152 7.74 10.38 4.18
C ASN A 152 8.09 10.16 2.69
N SER A 153 8.18 8.90 2.26
CA SER A 153 8.45 8.57 0.86
C SER A 153 7.20 8.65 -0.02
N SER A 154 6.00 8.64 0.58
CA SER A 154 4.70 8.61 -0.11
C SER A 154 4.07 10.01 -0.29
N GLU A 155 4.64 11.04 0.36
CA GLU A 155 4.12 12.42 0.40
C GLU A 155 4.90 13.40 -0.50
N LYS A 156 5.92 12.94 -1.23
CA LYS A 156 6.72 13.78 -2.14
C LYS A 156 6.18 13.75 -3.57
#